data_AF-A0A4V1ULU8-F1
#
_entry.id   AF-A0A4V1ULU8-F1
#
_cell.length_a   1.000
_cell.length_b   1.000
_cell.length_c   1.000
_cell.angle_alpha   90.00
_cell.angle_beta   90.00
_cell.angle_gamma   90.00
#
_symmetry.space_group_name_H-M   'P 1'
#
loop_
_entity.id
_entity.type
_entity.pdbx_description
1 polymer ?
#
loop_
_entity_poly.entity_id
_entity_poly.type
_entity_poly.pdbx_seq_one_letter_code
_entity_poly.pdbx_strand_id
1 'polypeptide(L)'
;MRPEVPIEAWFESRGWKAFAFQREVWREYLEGRSGLIHSATGTGKTLAAWLGPVTEWLETSPPSPVSKTNQLERGSAPPLRVLWITPLRALAADTTASLQAPLEELGVPWTVELRT
;
A
#
# COMPACT_ATOMS: atom_id res chain seq x y z
N MET A 1 -3.45 18.16 5.21
CA MET A 1 -2.91 17.11 6.10
C MET A 1 -1.59 16.67 5.48
N ARG A 2 -0.54 16.34 6.26
CA ARG A 2 0.68 15.79 5.64
C ARG A 2 0.35 14.39 5.09
N PRO A 3 0.79 14.05 3.88
CA PRO A 3 0.42 12.82 3.20
C PRO A 3 0.73 11.56 4.04
N GLU A 4 1.82 11.60 4.79
CA GLU A 4 2.36 10.44 5.51
C GLU A 4 1.64 10.10 6.83
N VAL A 5 0.69 10.90 7.32
CA VAL A 5 0.18 10.78 8.70
C VAL A 5 -0.49 9.42 9.01
N PRO A 6 -1.40 8.89 8.18
CA PRO A 6 -1.99 7.57 8.43
C PRO A 6 -0.96 6.44 8.38
N ILE A 7 -0.01 6.53 7.45
CA ILE A 7 1.05 5.52 7.28
C ILE A 7 2.02 5.57 8.46
N GLU A 8 2.47 6.75 8.89
CA GLU A 8 3.36 6.87 10.05
C GLU A 8 2.69 6.34 11.32
N ALA A 9 1.41 6.65 11.55
CA ALA A 9 0.65 6.08 12.67
C ALA A 9 0.56 4.54 12.59
N TRP A 10 0.41 3.99 11.38
CA TRP A 10 0.42 2.54 11.17
C TRP A 10 1.79 1.92 11.48
N PHE A 11 2.89 2.54 11.03
CA PHE A 11 4.25 2.11 11.42
C PHE A 11 4.42 2.16 12.95
N GLU A 12 4.03 3.26 13.60
CA GLU A 12 4.11 3.43 15.04
C GLU A 12 3.30 2.39 15.82
N SER A 13 2.10 2.04 15.34
CA SER A 13 1.26 1.00 15.97
C SER A 13 1.92 -0.39 15.96
N ARG A 14 2.86 -0.62 15.04
CA ARG A 14 3.68 -1.83 14.96
C ARG A 14 5.01 -1.71 15.70
N GLY A 15 5.27 -0.59 16.37
CA GLY A 15 6.56 -0.27 16.98
C GLY A 15 7.67 -0.05 15.95
N TRP A 16 7.31 0.26 14.70
CA TRP A 16 8.24 0.51 13.61
C TRP A 16 8.43 2.00 13.38
N LYS A 17 9.51 2.33 12.68
CA LYS A 17 9.75 3.67 12.16
C LYS A 17 10.08 3.55 10.68
N ALA A 18 9.39 4.31 9.83
CA ALA A 18 9.71 4.33 8.43
C ALA A 18 11.14 4.87 8.22
N PHE A 19 11.86 4.29 7.27
CA PHE A 19 13.17 4.79 6.85
C PHE A 19 13.03 6.07 6.03
N ALA A 20 14.09 6.89 5.99
CA ALA A 20 14.10 8.12 5.21
C ALA A 20 13.80 7.87 3.72
N PHE A 21 14.40 6.83 3.14
CA PHE A 21 14.18 6.50 1.72
C PHE A 21 12.74 6.06 1.43
N GLN A 22 12.02 5.49 2.41
CA GLN A 22 10.62 5.10 2.22
C GLN A 22 9.73 6.34 2.07
N ARG A 23 9.90 7.31 2.98
CA ARG A 23 9.21 8.61 2.90
C ARG A 23 9.52 9.35 1.61
N GLU A 24 10.79 9.32 1.19
CA GLU A 24 11.20 9.86 -0.11
C GLU A 24 10.42 9.20 -1.24
N VAL A 25 10.43 7.88 -1.35
CA VAL A 25 9.68 7.17 -2.41
C VAL A 25 8.20 7.55 -2.41
N TRP A 26 7.54 7.63 -1.25
CA TRP A 26 6.13 8.00 -1.17
C TRP A 26 5.88 9.43 -1.66
N ARG A 27 6.72 10.37 -1.24
CA ARG A 27 6.66 11.76 -1.73
C ARG A 27 6.87 11.83 -3.24
N GLU A 28 7.91 11.21 -3.77
CA GLU A 28 8.21 11.22 -5.21
C GLU A 28 7.05 10.61 -6.02
N TYR A 29 6.44 9.53 -5.52
CA TYR A 29 5.26 8.91 -6.13
C TYR A 29 4.05 9.86 -6.16
N LEU A 30 3.73 10.53 -5.04
CA LEU A 30 2.61 11.47 -4.95
C LEU A 30 2.79 12.70 -5.84
N GLU A 31 4.03 13.04 -6.18
CA GLU A 31 4.35 14.07 -7.15
C GLU A 31 4.33 13.56 -8.61
N GLY A 32 3.85 12.33 -8.85
CA GLY A 32 3.67 11.74 -10.17
C GLY A 32 4.96 11.25 -10.83
N ARG A 33 6.04 11.02 -10.07
CA ARG A 33 7.33 10.59 -10.62
C ARG A 33 7.50 9.09 -10.63
N SER A 34 8.18 8.61 -11.67
CA SER A 34 8.70 7.25 -11.77
C SER A 34 10.13 7.17 -11.21
N GLY A 35 10.53 6.02 -10.68
CA GLY A 35 11.88 5.85 -10.12
C GLY A 35 12.31 4.40 -9.90
N LEU A 36 13.57 4.24 -9.47
CA LEU A 36 14.19 2.97 -9.11
C LEU A 36 14.60 2.98 -7.64
N ILE A 37 14.13 2.00 -6.88
CA ILE A 37 14.49 1.86 -5.46
C ILE A 37 15.69 0.93 -5.34
N HIS A 38 16.83 1.46 -4.93
CA HIS A 38 18.00 0.67 -4.56
C HIS A 38 18.25 0.74 -3.06
N SER A 39 18.07 -0.40 -2.38
CA SER A 39 18.37 -0.51 -0.94
C SER A 39 18.75 -1.94 -0.56
N ALA A 40 19.32 -2.12 0.63
CA ALA A 40 19.68 -3.42 1.18
C ALA A 40 18.45 -4.33 1.43
N THR A 41 18.65 -5.65 1.47
CA THR A 41 17.62 -6.61 1.90
C THR A 41 17.17 -6.31 3.34
N GLY A 42 15.93 -6.65 3.70
CA GLY A 42 15.39 -6.42 5.04
C GLY A 42 15.02 -4.97 5.38
N THR A 43 15.19 -4.00 4.47
CA THR A 43 14.89 -2.57 4.73
C THR A 43 13.46 -2.15 4.36
N GLY A 44 12.59 -3.09 3.98
CA GLY A 44 11.19 -2.78 3.65
C GLY A 44 10.99 -2.14 2.26
N LYS A 45 11.76 -2.57 1.24
CA LYS A 45 11.59 -2.12 -0.16
C LYS A 45 10.16 -2.28 -0.68
N THR A 46 9.49 -3.38 -0.34
CA THR A 46 8.10 -3.63 -0.73
C THR A 46 7.19 -2.54 -0.20
N LEU A 47 7.29 -2.20 1.09
CA LEU A 47 6.51 -1.11 1.70
C LEU A 47 6.89 0.26 1.12
N ALA A 48 8.16 0.46 0.75
CA ALA A 48 8.59 1.68 0.06
C ALA A 48 7.81 1.90 -1.24
N ALA A 49 7.78 0.88 -2.12
CA ALA A 49 7.06 0.97 -3.39
C ALA A 49 5.54 0.95 -3.21
N TRP A 50 5.04 0.15 -2.26
CA TRP A 50 3.62 -0.13 -2.14
C TRP A 50 2.82 1.00 -1.47
N LEU A 51 3.40 1.63 -0.45
CA LEU A 51 2.63 2.59 0.35
C LEU A 51 2.47 3.95 -0.32
N GLY A 52 3.16 4.24 -1.43
CA GLY A 52 2.86 5.43 -2.26
C GLY A 52 1.42 5.44 -2.79
N PRO A 53 1.02 4.44 -3.61
CA PRO A 53 -0.37 4.30 -4.08
C PRO A 53 -1.41 4.22 -2.95
N VAL A 54 -1.08 3.53 -1.85
CA VAL A 54 -1.98 3.43 -0.70
C VAL A 54 -2.19 4.79 -0.03
N THR A 55 -1.12 5.57 0.11
CA THR A 55 -1.18 6.94 0.65
C THR A 55 -2.03 7.85 -0.23
N GLU A 56 -1.85 7.78 -1.56
CA GLU A 56 -2.68 8.53 -2.51
C GLU A 56 -4.18 8.25 -2.31
N TRP A 57 -4.56 6.98 -2.10
CA TRP A 57 -5.97 6.63 -1.83
C TRP A 57 -6.49 7.23 -0.53
N LEU A 58 -5.71 7.11 0.55
CA LEU A 58 -6.09 7.61 1.87
C LEU A 58 -6.27 9.14 1.88
N GLU A 59 -5.59 9.86 0.99
CA GLU A 59 -5.74 11.31 0.83
C GLU A 59 -6.89 11.72 -0.07
N THR A 60 -7.10 11.00 -1.17
CA THR A 60 -8.03 11.41 -2.23
C THR A 60 -9.45 10.90 -2.01
N SER A 61 -9.62 9.88 -1.15
CA SER A 61 -10.92 9.25 -0.93
C SER A 61 -11.52 9.68 0.41
N PRO A 62 -12.73 10.27 0.43
CA PRO A 62 -13.39 10.59 1.68
C PRO A 62 -13.64 9.29 2.48
N PRO A 63 -13.55 9.32 3.82
CA PRO A 63 -13.95 8.18 4.64
C PRO A 63 -15.42 7.88 4.35
N SER A 64 -15.67 6.83 3.58
CA SER A 64 -17.04 6.39 3.32
C SER A 64 -17.62 5.92 4.65
N PRO A 65 -18.83 6.35 5.06
CA PRO A 65 -19.49 5.83 6.24
C PRO A 65 -19.93 4.38 5.95
N VAL A 66 -18.99 3.44 6.07
CA VAL A 66 -19.30 2.02 5.95
C VAL A 66 -19.97 1.61 7.25
N SER A 67 -21.30 1.59 7.23
CA SER A 67 -22.12 0.87 8.19
C SER A 67 -21.55 -0.54 8.36
N LYS A 68 -21.26 -0.92 9.61
CA LYS A 68 -20.71 -2.22 10.05
C LYS A 68 -21.53 -3.46 9.67
N THR A 69 -22.53 -3.33 8.79
CA THR A 69 -23.56 -4.34 8.51
C THR A 69 -23.55 -4.89 7.09
N ASN A 70 -22.80 -4.32 6.14
CA ASN A 70 -22.73 -4.90 4.80
C ASN A 70 -21.40 -5.59 4.61
N GLN A 71 -21.45 -6.92 4.63
CA GLN A 71 -20.43 -7.78 4.03
C GLN A 71 -20.05 -7.15 2.69
N LEU A 72 -18.77 -6.83 2.54
CA LEU A 72 -18.18 -6.25 1.33
C LEU A 72 -18.60 -7.09 0.13
N GLU A 73 -19.63 -6.64 -0.60
CA GLU A 73 -19.99 -7.27 -1.85
C GLU A 73 -18.78 -7.14 -2.77
N ARG A 74 -18.32 -8.26 -3.33
CA ARG A 74 -17.16 -8.35 -4.24
C ARG A 74 -17.24 -7.40 -5.46
N GLY A 75 -18.37 -6.72 -5.69
CA GLY A 75 -18.55 -5.68 -6.70
C GLY A 75 -18.23 -4.24 -6.27
N SER A 76 -17.81 -4.00 -5.01
CA SER A 76 -17.56 -2.64 -4.49
C SER A 76 -16.09 -2.19 -4.52
N ALA A 77 -15.15 -3.04 -4.96
CA ALA A 77 -13.75 -2.65 -5.06
C ALA A 77 -13.54 -1.63 -6.21
N PRO A 78 -12.61 -0.68 -6.07
CA PRO A 78 -12.33 0.25 -7.15
C PRO A 78 -11.77 -0.46 -8.41
N PRO A 79 -11.83 0.18 -9.59
CA PRO A 79 -11.14 -0.31 -10.79
C PRO A 79 -9.64 -0.52 -10.55
N LEU A 80 -8.97 -1.29 -11.42
CA LEU A 80 -7.53 -1.59 -11.31
C LEU A 80 -6.69 -0.31 -11.08
N ARG A 81 -5.89 -0.33 -10.00
CA ARG A 81 -5.07 0.81 -9.54
C ARG A 81 -3.58 0.58 -9.71
N VAL A 82 -3.11 -0.61 -9.37
CA VAL A 82 -1.69 -0.96 -9.35
C VAL A 82 -1.49 -2.31 -9.99
N LEU A 83 -0.47 -2.43 -10.85
CA LEU A 83 0.01 -3.68 -11.42
C LEU A 83 1.39 -4.00 -10.85
N TRP A 84 1.48 -5.04 -10.02
CA TRP A 84 2.75 -5.52 -9.48
C TRP A 84 3.29 -6.66 -10.35
N ILE A 85 4.49 -6.49 -10.91
CA ILE A 85 5.13 -7.49 -11.77
C ILE A 85 6.35 -8.07 -11.06
N THR A 86 6.40 -9.39 -10.94
CA THR A 86 7.56 -10.12 -10.40
C THR A 86 8.03 -11.17 -11.40
N PRO A 87 9.35 -11.32 -11.64
CA PRO A 87 9.87 -12.31 -12.58
C PRO A 87 9.80 -13.74 -12.03
N LEU A 88 9.54 -13.92 -10.72
CA LEU A 88 9.52 -15.22 -10.06
C LEU A 88 8.13 -15.57 -9.57
N ARG A 89 7.53 -16.61 -10.16
CA ARG A 89 6.27 -17.20 -9.69
C ARG A 89 6.34 -17.64 -8.23
N ALA A 90 7.51 -18.07 -7.75
CA ALA A 90 7.71 -18.46 -6.36
C ALA A 90 7.48 -17.30 -5.37
N LEU A 91 7.69 -16.05 -5.78
CA LEU A 91 7.47 -14.86 -4.92
C LEU A 91 6.03 -14.35 -4.96
N ALA A 92 5.20 -14.89 -5.85
CA ALA A 92 3.87 -14.37 -6.15
C ALA A 92 2.93 -14.41 -4.93
N ALA A 93 2.90 -15.54 -4.22
CA ALA A 93 2.07 -15.72 -3.03
C ALA A 93 2.53 -14.80 -1.88
N ASP A 94 3.83 -14.79 -1.57
CA ASP A 94 4.39 -13.96 -0.50
C ASP A 94 4.22 -12.47 -0.77
N THR A 95 4.35 -12.06 -2.03
CA THR A 95 4.09 -10.68 -2.45
C THR A 95 2.63 -10.33 -2.24
N THR A 96 1.70 -11.18 -2.67
CA THR A 96 0.25 -10.97 -2.50
C THR A 96 -0.09 -10.75 -1.02
N ALA A 97 0.40 -11.62 -0.12
CA ALA A 97 0.19 -11.48 1.31
C ALA A 97 0.79 -10.17 1.87
N SER A 98 2.00 -9.81 1.43
CA SER A 98 2.68 -8.58 1.85
C SER A 98 1.97 -7.31 1.41
N LEU A 99 1.30 -7.33 0.24
CA LEU A 99 0.52 -6.20 -0.27
C LEU A 99 -0.87 -6.11 0.39
N GLN A 100 -1.49 -7.26 0.70
CA GLN A 100 -2.81 -7.34 1.32
C GLN A 100 -2.80 -6.86 2.78
N ALA A 101 -1.81 -7.26 3.59
CA ALA A 101 -1.75 -6.95 5.01
C ALA A 101 -1.90 -5.45 5.37
N PRO A 102 -1.17 -4.50 4.74
CA PRO A 102 -1.36 -3.07 5.05
C PRO A 102 -2.74 -2.56 4.62
N LEU A 103 -3.37 -3.11 3.58
CA LEU A 103 -4.69 -2.67 3.15
C LEU A 103 -5.75 -2.97 4.21
N GLU A 104 -5.72 -4.18 4.78
CA GLU A 104 -6.67 -4.60 5.82
C GLU A 104 -6.54 -3.74 7.08
N GLU A 105 -5.31 -3.47 7.50
CA GLU A 105 -5.04 -2.73 8.72
C GLU A 105 -5.27 -1.21 8.56
N LEU A 106 -5.08 -0.67 7.35
CA LEU A 106 -5.38 0.72 7.03
C LEU A 106 -6.85 0.92 6.61
N GLY A 107 -7.67 -0.14 6.57
CA GLY A 107 -9.07 -0.07 6.18
C GLY A 107 -9.29 0.32 4.72
N VAL A 108 -8.33 0.00 3.85
CA VAL A 108 -8.39 0.29 2.41
C VAL A 108 -9.18 -0.82 1.71
N PRO A 109 -10.34 -0.51 1.08
CA PRO A 109 -11.24 -1.50 0.49
C PRO A 109 -10.76 -1.95 -0.90
N TRP A 110 -9.48 -2.30 -1.02
CA TRP A 110 -8.88 -2.81 -2.25
C TRP A 110 -8.84 -4.33 -2.20
N THR A 111 -8.95 -4.95 -3.38
CA THR A 111 -8.66 -6.37 -3.57
C THR A 111 -7.26 -6.53 -4.14
N VAL A 112 -6.54 -7.58 -3.72
CA VAL A 112 -5.27 -7.99 -4.31
C VAL A 112 -5.48 -9.33 -5.01
N GLU A 113 -5.39 -9.33 -6.34
CA GLU A 113 -5.52 -10.54 -7.16
C GLU A 113 -4.17 -11.00 -7.69
N LEU A 114 -4.00 -12.33 -7.75
CA LEU A 114 -2.82 -12.96 -8.32
C LEU A 114 -3.12 -13.59 -9.68
N ARG A 115 -2.28 -13.31 -10.68
CA ARG A 115 -2.28 -14.00 -11.99
C ARG A 115 -0.86 -14.46 -12.34
N THR A 116 -0.71 -15.73 -12.69
CA THR A 116 0.57 -16.38 -13.01
C THR A 116 0.47 -17.27 -14.23
#